data_AF-A0A379VTI7-F1
#
_entry.id   AF-A0A379VTI7-F1
#
_cell.length_a   1.000
_cell.length_b   1.000
_cell.length_c   1.000
_cell.angle_alpha   90.00
_cell.angle_beta   90.00
_cell.angle_gamma   90.00
#
_symmetry.space_group_name_H-M   'P 1'
#
loop_
_entity.id
_entity.type
_entity.pdbx_description
1 polymer ?
#
loop_
_entity_poly.entity_id
_entity_poly.type
_entity_poly.pdbx_seq_one_letter_code
_entity_poly.pdbx_strand_id
1 'polypeptide(L)' 'MIGRVLWQEFFNNRDWPVASAVAIIMLLLLIVPIMWFHKHQQKSVGEHG' A
#
# COMPACT_ATOMS: atom_id res chain seq x y z
N MET A 1 8.18 -33.54 1.94
CA MET A 1 8.29 -32.53 0.84
C MET A 1 8.03 -31.16 1.43
N ILE A 2 9.08 -30.38 1.74
CA ILE A 2 8.96 -29.05 2.38
C ILE A 2 8.11 -28.10 1.54
N GLY A 3 8.18 -28.19 0.20
CA GLY A 3 7.39 -27.37 -0.72
C GLY A 3 5.87 -27.61 -0.64
N ARG A 4 5.43 -28.82 -0.28
CA ARG A 4 4.00 -29.12 -0.12
C ARG A 4 3.43 -28.54 1.17
N VAL A 5 4.25 -28.49 2.21
CA VAL A 5 3.90 -27.88 3.52
C VAL A 5 3.86 -26.36 3.39
N LEU A 6 4.85 -25.75 2.72
CA LEU A 6 4.84 -24.31 2.43
C LEU A 6 3.62 -23.91 1.58
N TRP A 7 3.31 -24.68 0.53
CA TRP A 7 2.13 -24.42 -0.29
C TRP A 7 0.82 -24.50 0.50
N GLN A 8 0.71 -25.45 1.44
CA GLN A 8 -0.46 -25.55 2.31
C GLN A 8 -0.50 -24.41 3.34
N GLU A 9 0.59 -23.99 3.95
CA GLU A 9 0.54 -22.88 4.92
C GLU A 9 0.11 -21.56 4.26
N PHE A 10 0.62 -21.26 3.07
CA PHE A 10 0.28 -20.02 2.35
C PHE A 10 -1.08 -20.06 1.61
N PHE A 11 -1.53 -21.21 1.08
CA PHE A 11 -2.80 -21.33 0.34
C PHE A 11 -3.96 -21.94 1.15
N ASN A 12 -3.69 -22.82 2.11
CA ASN A 12 -4.72 -23.47 2.96
C ASN A 12 -5.10 -22.58 4.17
N ASN A 13 -4.18 -21.72 4.65
CA ASN A 13 -4.43 -20.82 5.78
C ASN A 13 -5.02 -19.44 5.40
N ARG A 14 -5.55 -19.27 4.18
CA ARG A 14 -6.45 -18.17 3.80
C ARG A 14 -6.05 -16.73 4.24
N ASP A 15 -4.76 -16.43 4.39
CA ASP A 15 -4.27 -15.09 4.76
C ASP A 15 -4.11 -14.13 3.57
N TRP A 16 -4.63 -14.51 2.40
CA TRP A 16 -4.71 -13.64 1.21
C TRP A 16 -5.38 -12.27 1.49
N PRO A 17 -6.46 -12.15 2.31
CA PRO A 17 -7.08 -10.86 2.57
C PRO A 17 -6.18 -10.01 3.47
N VAL A 18 -5.46 -10.64 4.41
CA VAL A 18 -4.56 -9.95 5.34
C VAL A 18 -3.33 -9.44 4.59
N ALA A 19 -2.72 -10.25 3.72
CA ALA A 19 -1.61 -9.83 2.89
C ALA A 19 -1.98 -8.67 1.95
N SER A 20 -3.14 -8.74 1.29
CA SER A 20 -3.64 -7.64 0.46
C SER A 20 -4.00 -6.40 1.26
N ALA A 21 -4.57 -6.54 2.46
CA ALA A 21 -4.86 -5.40 3.34
C ALA A 21 -3.59 -4.67 3.75
N VAL A 22 -2.55 -5.41 4.14
CA VAL A 22 -1.24 -4.84 4.49
C VAL A 22 -0.62 -4.13 3.28
N ALA A 23 -0.67 -4.74 2.10
CA ALA A 23 -0.13 -4.13 0.87
C ALA A 23 -0.82 -2.79 0.54
N ILE A 24 -2.15 -2.73 0.66
CA ILE A 24 -2.92 -1.49 0.44
C ILE A 24 -2.54 -0.42 1.47
N ILE A 25 -2.38 -0.80 2.75
CA ILE A 25 -1.97 0.13 3.80
C ILE A 25 -0.58 0.71 3.51
N MET A 26 0.39 -0.11 3.10
CA MET A 26 1.73 0.37 2.75
C MET A 26 1.71 1.35 1.56
N LEU A 27 0.85 1.10 0.56
CA LEU A 27 0.66 2.02 -0.55
C LEU A 27 0.02 3.35 -0.11
N LEU A 28 -1.01 3.31 0.74
CA LEU A 28 -1.67 4.51 1.25
C LEU A 28 -0.71 5.38 2.06
N LEU A 29 0.15 4.78 2.88
CA LEU A 29 1.16 5.51 3.65
C LEU A 29 2.14 6.28 2.77
N LEU A 30 2.41 5.80 1.55
CA LEU A 30 3.24 6.53 0.58
C LEU A 30 2.42 7.59 -0.18
N ILE A 31 1.23 7.24 -0.65
CA ILE A 31 0.43 8.11 -1.55
C ILE A 31 -0.18 9.30 -0.79
N VAL A 32 -0.66 9.11 0.43
CA VAL A 32 -1.30 10.16 1.25
C VAL A 32 -0.40 11.38 1.48
N PRO A 33 0.85 11.26 1.99
CA PRO A 33 1.71 12.42 2.19
C PRO A 33 2.12 13.07 0.87
N ILE A 34 2.29 12.29 -0.20
CA ILE A 34 2.59 12.84 -1.54
C ILE A 34 1.43 13.71 -2.02
N MET A 35 0.17 13.24 -1.92
CA MET A 35 -1.00 14.02 -2.33
C MET A 35 -1.18 15.28 -1.46
N TRP A 36 -0.97 15.16 -0.15
CA TRP A 36 -1.06 16.30 0.77
C TRP A 36 -0.01 17.37 0.43
N PHE A 37 1.25 16.95 0.26
CA PHE A 37 2.35 17.84 -0.13
C PHE A 37 2.13 18.44 -1.52
N HIS A 38 1.64 17.65 -2.48
CA HIS A 38 1.33 18.13 -3.82
C HIS A 38 0.23 19.20 -3.79
N LYS A 39 -0.84 19.03 -3.00
CA LYS A 39 -1.89 20.04 -2.84
C LYS A 39 -1.38 21.33 -2.20
N HIS A 40 -0.49 21.24 -1.21
CA HIS A 40 0.12 22.42 -0.60
C HIS A 40 1.05 23.15 -1.57
N GLN A 41 1.85 22.42 -2.35
CA GLN A 41 2.70 23.01 -3.38
C GLN A 41 1.91 23.61 -4.55
N GLN A 42 0.84 22.94 -5.01
CA GLN A 42 -0.04 23.45 -6.07
C GLN A 42 -0.72 24.77 -5.69
N LYS A 43 -1.08 24.94 -4.41
CA LYS A 43 -1.61 26.22 -3.91
C LYS A 43 -0.57 27.34 -3.98
N SER A 44 0.68 27.06 -3.61
CA SER A 44 1.77 28.06 -3.71
C SER A 44 2.18 28.40 -5.14
N VAL A 45 1.97 27.51 -6.11
CA VAL A 45 2.29 27.76 -7.53
C VAL A 45 1.23 28.63 -8.22
N GLY A 46 -0.01 28.67 -7.72
CA GLY A 46 -1.10 29.47 -8.27
C GLY A 46 -1.17 30.93 -7.80
N GLU A 47 -0.36 31.34 -6.83
CA GLU A 47 -0.33 32.73 -6.28
C GLU A 47 0.79 33.60 -6.90
N HIS A 48 1.54 33.09 -7.89
CA HIS A 48 2.61 33.82 -8.59
C HIS A 48 2.45 33.84 -10.13
N GLY A 49 1.20 33.80 -10.62
CA GLY A 49 0.86 33.97 -12.04
C GLY A 49 -0.10 35.13 -12.27
#